data_AF-A0A2N2BC15-F1
#
_entry.id   AF-A0A2N2BC15-F1
#
_cell.length_a   1.000
_cell.length_b   1.000
_cell.length_c   1.000
_cell.angle_alpha   90.00
_cell.angle_beta   90.00
_cell.angle_gamma   90.00
#
_symmetry.space_group_name_H-M   'P 1'
#
loop_
_entity.id
_entity.type
_entity.pdbx_description
1 polymer ?
#
loop_
_entity_poly.entity_id
_entity_poly.type
_entity_poly.pdbx_seq_one_letter_code
_entity_poly.pdbx_strand_id
1 'polypeptide(L)'
;MKSNFVLADVFNDNMVFQAGKPIRIFGKCKKNIEINFKLLENEISIKTKNETFMVEFPSIEEREASFSVTIQSKKDKIVLYNCVIGDVYLFLGGMNISMPLRDSYHNQDYDNLSLRFFCCSNEDKGWLITDKSNFEACSALAYLFAKGMHEVIKSPIGIIKCSHQDS
;
A
#
# COMPACT_ATOMS: atom_id res chain seq x y z
N MET A 1 -22.36 -12.68 7.47
CA MET A 1 -21.75 -12.76 8.83
C MET A 1 -20.76 -11.61 8.98
N LYS A 2 -20.73 -10.90 10.13
CA LYS A 2 -19.73 -9.84 10.38
C LYS A 2 -18.36 -10.47 10.70
N SER A 3 -17.33 -10.12 9.91
CA SER A 3 -15.93 -10.49 10.12
C SER A 3 -15.48 -10.20 11.57
N ASN A 4 -14.57 -11.01 12.12
CA ASN A 4 -14.00 -10.75 13.45
C ASN A 4 -12.94 -9.66 13.43
N PHE A 5 -12.32 -9.40 12.29
CA PHE A 5 -11.39 -8.28 12.13
C PHE A 5 -11.43 -7.71 10.70
N VAL A 6 -10.99 -6.47 10.57
CA VAL A 6 -10.90 -5.72 9.32
C VAL A 6 -9.60 -4.93 9.35
N LEU A 7 -8.77 -5.05 8.31
CA LEU A 7 -7.53 -4.26 8.19
C LEU A 7 -7.88 -2.81 7.83
N ALA A 8 -6.98 -1.87 8.10
CA ALA A 8 -7.10 -0.53 7.51
C ALA A 8 -7.03 -0.59 5.97
N ASP A 9 -7.74 0.32 5.28
CA ASP A 9 -7.93 0.29 3.82
C ASP A 9 -6.62 0.27 3.00
N VAL A 10 -5.52 0.77 3.57
CA VAL A 10 -4.18 0.76 2.93
C VAL A 10 -3.61 -0.65 2.75
N PHE A 11 -4.04 -1.61 3.57
CA PHE A 11 -3.56 -2.99 3.48
C PHE A 11 -4.36 -3.76 2.43
N ASN A 12 -3.81 -3.86 1.23
CA ASN A 12 -4.41 -4.55 0.10
C ASN A 12 -3.34 -5.30 -0.70
N ASP A 13 -3.77 -6.07 -1.70
CA ASP A 13 -2.89 -6.67 -2.69
C ASP A 13 -2.03 -5.58 -3.37
N ASN A 14 -0.85 -5.95 -3.83
CA ASN A 14 0.12 -5.05 -4.45
C ASN A 14 0.67 -3.94 -3.54
N MET A 15 0.47 -4.00 -2.21
CA MET A 15 1.01 -2.99 -1.30
C MET A 15 2.56 -2.92 -1.31
N VAL A 16 3.09 -1.70 -1.12
CA VAL A 16 4.49 -1.45 -0.78
C VAL A 16 4.59 -1.20 0.73
N PHE A 17 5.41 -1.97 1.44
CA PHE A 17 5.77 -1.72 2.83
C PHE A 17 7.03 -0.86 2.93
N GLN A 18 7.08 0.08 3.88
CA GLN A 18 8.23 0.97 4.08
C GLN A 18 9.48 0.19 4.51
N ALA A 19 10.55 0.31 3.74
CA ALA A 19 11.87 -0.24 4.04
C ALA A 19 12.55 0.49 5.21
N GLY A 20 13.44 -0.21 5.92
CA GLY A 20 14.32 0.37 6.94
C GLY A 20 13.60 0.92 8.18
N LYS A 21 12.30 0.61 8.34
CA LYS A 21 11.47 1.00 9.49
C LYS A 21 10.64 -0.19 9.99
N PRO A 22 10.29 -0.24 11.29
CA PRO A 22 9.37 -1.27 11.80
C PRO A 22 8.04 -1.28 11.03
N ILE A 23 7.58 -2.46 10.63
CA ILE A 23 6.34 -2.62 9.86
C ILE A 23 5.17 -2.76 10.82
N ARG A 24 4.20 -1.85 10.73
CA ARG A 24 3.00 -1.87 11.56
C ARG A 24 1.79 -2.33 10.74
N ILE A 25 1.09 -3.35 11.23
CA ILE A 25 -0.19 -3.80 10.67
C ILE A 25 -1.28 -3.53 11.69
N PHE A 26 -2.34 -2.84 11.28
CA PHE A 26 -3.39 -2.38 12.18
C PHE A 26 -4.78 -2.42 11.54
N GLY A 27 -5.80 -2.41 12.40
CA GLY A 27 -7.19 -2.49 11.96
C GLY A 27 -8.18 -2.52 13.12
N LYS A 28 -9.44 -2.82 12.77
CA LYS A 28 -10.55 -3.02 13.71
C LYS A 28 -10.75 -4.50 13.99
N CYS A 29 -11.22 -4.84 15.19
CA CYS A 29 -11.46 -6.21 15.60
C CYS A 29 -12.54 -6.32 16.67
N LYS A 30 -13.06 -7.53 16.88
CA LYS A 30 -13.80 -7.86 18.11
C LYS A 30 -12.82 -8.07 19.27
N LYS A 31 -13.29 -7.87 20.48
CA LYS A 31 -12.52 -8.18 21.71
C LYS A 31 -12.38 -9.69 21.91
N ASN A 32 -11.33 -10.10 22.61
CA ASN A 32 -11.04 -11.47 23.02
C ASN A 32 -10.90 -12.48 21.86
N ILE A 33 -10.50 -12.02 20.68
CA ILE A 33 -10.17 -12.92 19.56
C ILE A 33 -8.65 -13.08 19.44
N GLU A 34 -8.23 -14.23 18.96
CA GLU A 34 -6.84 -14.51 18.64
C GLU A 34 -6.61 -14.28 17.14
N ILE A 35 -5.58 -13.51 16.81
CA ILE A 35 -5.20 -13.18 15.44
C ILE A 35 -3.70 -13.48 15.29
N ASN A 36 -3.38 -14.26 14.26
CA ASN A 36 -2.03 -14.64 13.88
C ASN A 36 -1.66 -13.91 12.59
N PHE A 37 -0.50 -13.27 12.61
CA PHE A 37 0.06 -12.49 11.51
C PHE A 37 1.34 -13.16 11.07
N LYS A 38 1.48 -13.40 9.76
CA LYS A 38 2.67 -13.95 9.13
C LYS A 38 3.14 -13.01 8.04
N LEU A 39 4.36 -12.51 8.19
CA LEU A 39 5.05 -11.65 7.24
C LEU A 39 6.44 -12.22 7.01
N LEU A 40 6.66 -12.78 5.81
CA LEU A 40 7.87 -13.54 5.49
C LEU A 40 8.13 -14.65 6.53
N GLU A 41 9.30 -14.64 7.16
CA GLU A 41 9.69 -15.59 8.21
C GLU A 41 9.22 -15.17 9.61
N ASN A 42 8.66 -13.97 9.76
CA ASN A 42 8.19 -13.46 11.04
C ASN A 42 6.73 -13.84 11.29
N GLU A 43 6.45 -14.30 12.50
CA GLU A 43 5.09 -14.62 12.96
C GLU A 43 4.80 -13.94 14.30
N ILE A 44 3.64 -13.31 14.41
CA ILE A 44 3.17 -12.64 15.64
C ILE A 44 1.74 -13.09 15.90
N SER A 45 1.46 -13.49 17.14
CA SER A 45 0.10 -13.87 17.58
C SER A 45 -0.33 -12.93 18.71
N ILE A 46 -1.55 -12.38 18.61
CA ILE A 46 -2.12 -11.52 19.64
C ILE A 46 -3.50 -11.99 20.07
N LYS A 47 -3.87 -11.67 21.31
CA LYS A 47 -5.24 -11.73 21.79
C LYS A 47 -5.77 -10.31 21.98
N THR A 48 -6.81 -9.95 21.23
CA THR A 48 -7.35 -8.59 21.21
C THR A 48 -8.03 -8.24 22.53
N LYS A 49 -7.77 -7.03 23.05
CA LYS A 49 -8.43 -6.50 24.26
C LYS A 49 -9.39 -5.36 23.95
N ASN A 50 -9.13 -4.66 22.86
CA ASN A 50 -9.87 -3.48 22.40
C ASN A 50 -10.57 -3.77 21.07
N GLU A 51 -11.29 -2.78 20.54
CA GLU A 51 -11.95 -2.86 19.23
C GLU A 51 -11.00 -2.56 18.06
N THR A 52 -9.74 -2.30 18.37
CA THR A 52 -8.64 -2.08 17.43
C THR A 52 -7.45 -2.93 17.83
N PHE A 53 -6.60 -3.20 16.85
CA PHE A 53 -5.31 -3.86 17.07
C PHE A 53 -4.22 -3.16 16.27
N MET A 54 -2.99 -3.32 16.72
CA MET A 54 -1.78 -2.98 16.00
C MET A 54 -0.72 -4.00 16.39
N VAL A 55 -0.05 -4.59 15.40
CA VAL A 55 1.16 -5.40 15.59
C VAL A 55 2.33 -4.72 14.91
N GLU A 56 3.51 -4.89 15.47
CA GLU A 56 4.74 -4.33 14.95
C GLU A 56 5.72 -5.49 14.67
N PHE A 57 6.19 -5.56 13.43
CA PHE A 57 7.26 -6.44 12.99
C PHE A 57 8.59 -5.67 13.00
N PRO A 58 9.72 -6.38 13.12
CA PRO A 58 11.04 -5.77 12.92
C PRO A 58 11.15 -5.04 11.59
N SER A 59 12.08 -4.09 11.52
CA SER A 59 12.42 -3.44 10.25
C SER A 59 12.98 -4.44 9.26
N ILE A 60 12.65 -4.27 7.99
CA ILE A 60 13.15 -5.07 6.89
C ILE A 60 13.71 -4.11 5.85
N GLU A 61 14.88 -4.45 5.33
CA GLU A 61 15.50 -3.69 4.24
C GLU A 61 14.72 -3.88 2.93
N GLU A 62 15.02 -3.03 1.96
CA GLU A 62 14.38 -3.03 0.65
C GLU A 62 14.47 -4.39 -0.07
N ARG A 63 13.39 -4.74 -0.77
CA ARG A 63 13.27 -6.01 -1.49
C ARG A 63 12.28 -5.89 -2.65
N GLU A 64 12.77 -6.12 -3.87
CA GLU A 64 11.93 -6.17 -5.07
C GLU A 64 11.13 -7.47 -5.19
N ALA A 65 11.69 -8.59 -4.73
CA ALA A 65 11.01 -9.87 -4.79
C ALA A 65 9.71 -9.81 -3.98
N SER A 66 8.60 -10.16 -4.64
CA SER A 66 7.29 -10.08 -4.03
C SER A 66 7.05 -11.19 -3.01
N PHE A 67 6.11 -10.95 -2.10
CA PHE A 67 5.70 -11.90 -1.07
C PHE A 67 4.23 -11.72 -0.70
N SER A 68 3.71 -12.64 0.12
CA SER A 68 2.36 -12.55 0.67
C SER A 68 2.39 -12.34 2.18
N VAL A 69 1.43 -11.58 2.68
CA VAL A 69 1.17 -11.42 4.12
C VAL A 69 -0.11 -12.16 4.47
N THR A 70 -0.06 -13.03 5.47
CA THR A 70 -1.25 -13.78 5.93
C THR A 70 -1.66 -13.30 7.30
N ILE A 71 -2.93 -12.92 7.44
CA ILE A 71 -3.55 -12.56 8.72
C ILE A 71 -4.74 -13.47 8.92
N GLN A 72 -4.75 -14.23 10.01
CA GLN A 72 -5.79 -15.23 10.25
C GLN A 72 -6.24 -15.27 11.70
N SER A 73 -7.54 -15.46 11.89
CA SER A 73 -8.16 -15.88 13.14
C SER A 73 -8.76 -17.28 12.96
N LYS A 74 -9.44 -17.80 13.98
CA LYS A 74 -10.14 -19.09 13.86
C LYS A 74 -11.24 -19.12 12.79
N LYS A 75 -11.81 -17.98 12.39
CA LYS A 75 -12.93 -17.93 11.41
C LYS A 75 -12.62 -17.15 10.14
N ASP A 76 -11.71 -16.18 10.19
CA ASP A 76 -11.43 -15.28 9.08
C ASP A 76 -9.95 -15.40 8.68
N LYS A 77 -9.67 -15.38 7.39
CA LYS A 77 -8.32 -15.37 6.82
C LYS A 77 -8.25 -14.32 5.72
N ILE A 78 -7.25 -13.45 5.81
CA ILE A 78 -6.90 -12.45 4.80
C ILE A 78 -5.49 -12.78 4.32
N VAL A 79 -5.30 -12.79 3.01
CA VAL A 79 -3.98 -12.91 2.39
C VAL A 79 -3.83 -11.71 1.47
N LEU A 80 -2.78 -10.92 1.70
CA LEU A 80 -2.36 -9.83 0.81
C LEU A 80 -1.33 -10.42 -0.16
N TYR A 81 -1.58 -10.32 -1.45
CA TYR A 81 -0.73 -10.87 -2.49
C TYR A 81 0.17 -9.81 -3.11
N ASN A 82 1.29 -10.29 -3.65
CA ASN A 82 2.22 -9.49 -4.43
C ASN A 82 2.72 -8.25 -3.67
N CYS A 83 2.94 -8.30 -2.37
CA CYS A 83 3.51 -7.19 -1.60
C CYS A 83 5.02 -7.07 -1.85
N VAL A 84 5.59 -5.87 -1.72
CA VAL A 84 7.04 -5.61 -1.81
C VAL A 84 7.50 -4.70 -0.67
N ILE A 85 8.81 -4.57 -0.46
CA ILE A 85 9.40 -3.67 0.53
C ILE A 85 10.22 -2.61 -0.20
N GLY A 86 9.90 -1.34 0.04
CA GLY A 86 10.51 -0.21 -0.65
C GLY A 86 10.13 1.11 0.02
N ASP A 87 10.26 2.22 -0.68
CA ASP A 87 9.96 3.54 -0.11
C ASP A 87 8.52 3.96 -0.37
N VAL A 88 7.86 4.45 0.68
CA VAL A 88 6.46 4.86 0.63
C VAL A 88 6.35 6.37 0.86
N TYR A 89 5.77 7.07 -0.10
CA TYR A 89 5.55 8.51 -0.05
C TYR A 89 4.07 8.85 0.01
N LEU A 90 3.73 9.84 0.83
CA LEU A 90 2.38 10.36 0.96
C LEU A 90 2.24 11.66 0.16
N PHE A 91 1.29 11.67 -0.78
CA PHE A 91 0.93 12.83 -1.59
C PHE A 91 -0.42 13.38 -1.14
N LEU A 92 -0.41 14.58 -0.55
CA LEU A 92 -1.59 15.27 -0.03
C LEU A 92 -1.80 16.61 -0.74
N GLY A 93 -3.02 16.89 -1.21
CA GLY A 93 -3.33 18.20 -1.81
C GLY A 93 -4.62 18.25 -2.64
N GLY A 94 -4.77 19.33 -3.40
CA GLY A 94 -5.96 19.62 -4.22
C GLY A 94 -5.85 19.15 -5.68
N MET A 95 -6.39 19.95 -6.61
CA MET A 95 -6.46 19.60 -8.03
C MET A 95 -5.10 19.40 -8.72
N ASN A 96 -4.06 20.13 -8.32
CA ASN A 96 -2.73 20.00 -8.95
C ASN A 96 -2.11 18.60 -8.73
N ILE A 97 -2.42 17.95 -7.61
CA ILE A 97 -2.00 16.56 -7.37
C ILE A 97 -2.94 15.59 -8.10
N SER A 98 -4.19 15.96 -8.35
CA SER A 98 -5.16 15.12 -9.04
C SER A 98 -4.99 15.10 -10.56
N MET A 99 -4.24 16.04 -11.16
CA MET A 99 -4.06 16.12 -12.61
C MET A 99 -3.46 14.82 -13.16
N PRO A 100 -4.16 14.09 -14.05
CA PRO A 100 -3.69 12.80 -14.55
C PRO A 100 -2.59 12.98 -15.61
N LEU A 101 -1.75 11.96 -15.79
CA LEU A 101 -0.63 11.99 -16.73
C LEU A 101 -1.08 12.19 -18.18
N ARG A 102 -2.25 11.66 -18.57
CA ARG A 102 -2.84 11.85 -19.91
C ARG A 102 -3.06 13.32 -20.29
N ASP A 103 -3.33 14.17 -19.30
CA ASP A 103 -3.60 15.60 -19.48
C ASP A 103 -2.30 16.44 -19.35
N SER A 104 -1.16 15.78 -19.14
CA SER A 104 0.15 16.41 -19.04
C SER A 104 0.94 16.34 -20.35
N TYR A 105 2.02 17.13 -20.46
CA TYR A 105 2.98 17.03 -21.57
C TYR A 105 3.81 15.73 -21.58
N HIS A 106 3.69 14.90 -20.54
CA HIS A 106 4.43 13.64 -20.37
C HIS A 106 3.54 12.39 -20.56
N ASN A 107 2.44 12.51 -21.30
CA ASN A 107 1.46 11.43 -21.49
C ASN A 107 1.96 10.17 -22.23
N GLN A 108 3.17 10.20 -22.79
CA GLN A 108 3.83 9.04 -23.42
C GLN A 108 5.05 8.55 -22.63
N ASP A 109 5.37 9.17 -21.50
CA ASP A 109 6.56 8.91 -20.71
C ASP A 109 6.35 7.70 -19.79
N TYR A 110 6.20 6.52 -20.39
CA TYR A 110 5.97 5.26 -19.69
C TYR A 110 7.24 4.43 -19.59
N ASP A 111 7.58 4.06 -18.35
CA ASP A 111 8.55 3.01 -18.06
C ASP A 111 7.93 1.89 -17.22
N ASN A 112 8.36 0.66 -17.49
CA ASN A 112 7.95 -0.52 -16.72
C ASN A 112 8.75 -0.62 -15.42
N LEU A 113 8.49 0.31 -14.50
CA LEU A 113 9.16 0.45 -13.21
C LEU A 113 8.32 -0.16 -12.10
N SER A 114 8.97 -0.50 -10.98
CA SER A 114 8.30 -1.02 -9.78
C SER A 114 7.62 0.09 -8.98
N LEU A 115 6.63 0.75 -9.58
CA LEU A 115 5.86 1.84 -8.97
C LEU A 115 4.43 1.38 -8.70
N ARG A 116 3.92 1.76 -7.52
CA ARG A 116 2.58 1.36 -7.08
C ARG A 116 1.85 2.51 -6.42
N PHE A 117 0.59 2.70 -6.77
CA PHE A 117 -0.21 3.86 -6.35
C PHE A 117 -1.43 3.38 -5.56
N PHE A 118 -1.54 3.83 -4.32
CA PHE A 118 -2.74 3.68 -3.52
C PHE A 118 -3.63 4.92 -3.68
N CYS A 119 -4.84 4.73 -4.20
CA CYS A 119 -5.84 5.78 -4.33
C CYS A 119 -6.86 5.71 -3.18
N CYS A 120 -7.00 6.80 -2.44
CA CYS A 120 -7.99 6.92 -1.37
C CYS A 120 -9.40 7.30 -1.85
N SER A 121 -9.63 7.43 -3.16
CA SER A 121 -10.94 7.80 -3.72
C SER A 121 -11.95 6.64 -3.63
N ASN A 122 -13.23 6.99 -3.48
CA ASN A 122 -14.30 6.04 -3.16
C ASN A 122 -14.56 4.97 -4.24
N GLU A 123 -14.18 5.22 -5.49
CA GLU A 123 -14.50 4.34 -6.63
C GLU A 123 -13.41 3.29 -6.91
N ASP A 124 -12.15 3.55 -6.52
CA ASP A 124 -10.99 2.66 -6.77
C ASP A 124 -10.13 2.51 -5.51
N LYS A 125 -10.64 1.77 -4.51
CA LYS A 125 -9.89 1.48 -3.28
C LYS A 125 -8.90 0.34 -3.51
N GLY A 126 -7.61 0.66 -3.62
CA GLY A 126 -6.55 -0.35 -3.70
C GLY A 126 -5.22 0.19 -4.21
N TRP A 127 -4.23 -0.70 -4.26
CA TRP A 127 -2.94 -0.43 -4.89
C TRP A 127 -2.97 -0.85 -6.36
N LEU A 128 -2.66 0.10 -7.23
CA LEU A 128 -2.50 -0.09 -8.66
C LEU A 128 -1.00 -0.21 -8.99
N ILE A 129 -0.64 -1.19 -9.82
CA ILE A 129 0.70 -1.29 -10.40
C ILE A 129 0.69 -0.44 -11.66
N THR A 130 1.64 0.46 -11.83
CA THR A 130 1.72 1.25 -13.05
C THR A 130 2.15 0.38 -14.21
N ASP A 131 1.24 0.20 -15.17
CA ASP A 131 1.53 -0.43 -16.44
C ASP A 131 1.03 0.47 -17.58
N LYS A 132 1.35 0.08 -18.82
CA LYS A 132 0.97 0.84 -20.02
C LYS A 132 -0.54 1.07 -20.15
N SER A 133 -1.37 0.24 -19.53
CA SER A 133 -2.83 0.35 -19.62
C SER A 133 -3.43 1.35 -18.62
N ASN A 134 -2.72 1.67 -17.52
CA ASN A 134 -3.28 2.45 -16.41
C ASN A 134 -2.45 3.67 -15.97
N PHE A 135 -1.18 3.79 -16.42
CA PHE A 135 -0.29 4.89 -16.00
C PHE A 135 -0.84 6.28 -16.36
N GLU A 136 -1.58 6.38 -17.46
CA GLU A 136 -2.22 7.61 -17.92
C GLU A 136 -3.21 8.21 -16.91
N ALA A 137 -3.83 7.38 -16.07
CA ALA A 137 -4.78 7.81 -15.04
C ALA A 137 -4.11 8.20 -13.72
N CYS A 138 -2.81 7.90 -13.57
CA CYS A 138 -2.05 8.27 -12.39
C CYS A 138 -1.82 9.79 -12.35
N SER A 139 -1.66 10.34 -11.14
CA SER A 139 -1.25 11.74 -10.96
C SER A 139 0.07 12.00 -11.68
N ALA A 140 0.09 13.01 -12.57
CA ALA A 140 1.28 13.35 -13.34
C ALA A 140 2.48 13.66 -12.43
N LEU A 141 2.26 14.51 -11.42
CA LEU A 141 3.29 14.91 -10.47
C LEU A 141 3.80 13.70 -9.66
N ALA A 142 2.89 12.88 -9.16
CA ALA A 142 3.28 11.74 -8.33
C ALA A 142 3.96 10.64 -9.14
N TYR A 143 3.55 10.44 -10.40
CA TYR A 143 4.22 9.53 -11.34
C TYR A 143 5.64 9.98 -11.64
N LEU A 144 5.82 11.23 -12.06
CA LEU A 144 7.15 11.77 -12.39
C LEU A 144 8.10 11.76 -11.18
N PHE A 145 7.57 12.08 -9.99
CA PHE A 145 8.33 11.95 -8.76
C PHE A 145 8.73 10.49 -8.49
N ALA A 146 7.78 9.55 -8.53
CA ALA A 146 8.04 8.14 -8.26
C ALA A 146 9.05 7.55 -9.24
N LYS A 147 8.93 7.90 -10.54
CA LYS A 147 9.88 7.54 -11.59
C LYS A 147 11.29 8.07 -11.26
N GLY A 148 11.43 9.37 -11.00
CA GLY A 148 12.72 9.97 -10.67
C GLY A 148 13.36 9.38 -9.41
N MET A 149 12.56 9.11 -8.36
CA MET A 149 13.05 8.47 -7.15
C MET A 149 13.50 7.02 -7.41
N HIS A 150 12.73 6.25 -8.15
CA HIS A 150 13.11 4.88 -8.52
C HIS A 150 14.38 4.86 -9.37
N GLU A 151 14.58 5.83 -10.26
CA GLU A 151 15.81 5.93 -11.06
C GLU A 151 17.06 6.14 -10.20
N VAL A 152 16.95 6.88 -9.10
CA VAL A 152 18.05 7.18 -8.17
C VAL A 152 18.27 6.06 -7.16
N ILE A 153 17.20 5.59 -6.51
CA ILE A 153 17.27 4.65 -5.38
C ILE A 153 17.31 3.20 -5.86
N LYS A 154 16.73 2.90 -7.02
CA LYS A 154 16.59 1.53 -7.59
C LYS A 154 15.78 0.58 -6.70
N SER A 155 14.79 1.12 -5.98
CA SER A 155 13.92 0.35 -5.07
C SER A 155 12.44 0.55 -5.39
N PRO A 156 11.55 -0.40 -5.06
CA PRO A 156 10.12 -0.23 -5.31
C PRO A 156 9.58 1.04 -4.65
N ILE A 157 8.76 1.80 -5.37
CA ILE A 157 8.19 3.04 -4.85
C ILE A 157 6.68 2.90 -4.70
N GLY A 158 6.19 3.11 -3.48
CA GLY A 158 4.79 3.22 -3.15
C GLY A 158 4.36 4.67 -3.02
N ILE A 159 3.31 5.08 -3.72
CA ILE A 159 2.69 6.39 -3.56
C ILE A 159 1.32 6.21 -2.93
N ILE A 160 1.08 6.86 -1.79
CA ILE A 160 -0.24 6.99 -1.19
C ILE A 160 -0.78 8.36 -1.60
N LYS A 161 -1.79 8.38 -2.46
CA LYS A 161 -2.42 9.61 -2.95
C LYS A 161 -3.72 9.88 -2.18
N CYS A 162 -3.72 10.97 -1.41
CA CYS A 162 -4.93 11.53 -0.84
C CYS A 162 -5.15 12.93 -1.42
N SER A 163 -5.96 13.02 -2.46
CA SER A 163 -6.30 14.29 -3.08
C SER A 163 -7.78 14.60 -2.90
N HIS A 164 -8.09 15.86 -2.60
CA HIS A 164 -9.46 16.36 -2.60
C HIS A 164 -9.69 17.18 -3.87
N GLN A 165 -10.87 17.02 -4.48
CA GLN A 165 -11.36 18.02 -5.43
C GLN A 165 -12.01 19.11 -4.59
N ASP A 166 -11.44 20.31 -4.61
CA ASP A 166 -12.11 21.48 -4.06
C ASP A 166 -13.37 21.70 -4.91
N SER A 167 -14.53 21.60 -4.26
CA SER A 167 -15.85 21.80 -4.84
C SER A 167 -16.16 23.27 -5.07
#